data_AF-A0AAI9LJ26-F1
#
_entry.id   AF-A0AAI9LJ26-F1
#
_cell.length_a   1.000
_cell.length_b   1.000
_cell.length_c   1.000
_cell.angle_alpha   90.00
_cell.angle_beta   90.00
_cell.angle_gamma   90.00
#
_symmetry.space_group_name_H-M   'P 1'
#
loop_
_entity.id
_entity.type
_entity.pdbx_description
1 polymer ?
#
loop_
_entity_poly.entity_id
_entity_poly.type
_entity_poly.pdbx_seq_one_letter_code
_entity_poly.pdbx_strand_id
1 'polypeptide(L)'
;MEENDRKKKPLFVDGVWWPMTQNPFHNGRYQVQVKSGDIIDVRWKNGKWKGPIDSFAQWRGRELADITTHKPHRRKMNLYHISKPEKYAIAAKGAWLLARRAVGMKRSGSAYKYYLVAHAIANQSLKRADKEWIERFKQNPVNESLVEEQRAKVDRFFKKRGGRPPAASIELGAIGR
;
A
#
# COMPACT_ATOMS: atom_id res chain seq x y z
N MET A 1 -21.05 -21.42 -26.96
CA MET A 1 -19.81 -21.34 -26.17
C MET A 1 -19.86 -20.00 -25.45
N GLU A 2 -20.38 -19.95 -24.23
CA GLU A 2 -20.55 -18.70 -23.49
C GLU A 2 -19.20 -18.25 -22.93
N GLU A 3 -18.67 -17.19 -23.54
CA GLU A 3 -17.46 -16.52 -23.11
C GLU A 3 -17.78 -15.75 -21.82
N ASN A 4 -17.44 -16.39 -20.70
CA ASN A 4 -17.67 -15.88 -19.36
C ASN A 4 -16.70 -14.72 -19.09
N ASP A 5 -17.06 -13.54 -19.58
CA ASP A 5 -16.34 -12.29 -19.41
C ASP A 5 -16.42 -11.85 -17.94
N ARG A 6 -15.60 -12.51 -17.10
CA ARG A 6 -15.47 -12.20 -15.68
C ARG A 6 -14.88 -10.80 -15.55
N LYS A 7 -15.76 -9.78 -15.56
CA LYS A 7 -15.44 -8.40 -15.20
C LYS A 7 -14.61 -8.43 -13.92
N LYS A 8 -13.32 -8.13 -14.05
CA LYS A 8 -12.38 -8.14 -12.92
C LYS A 8 -12.91 -7.15 -11.88
N LYS A 9 -13.31 -7.66 -10.71
CA LYS A 9 -13.75 -6.80 -9.59
C LYS A 9 -12.70 -5.72 -9.34
N PRO A 10 -13.11 -4.44 -9.21
CA PRO A 10 -12.17 -3.36 -8.99
C PRO A 10 -11.44 -3.60 -7.67
N LEU A 11 -10.13 -3.42 -7.66
CA LEU A 11 -9.32 -3.66 -6.45
C LEU A 11 -9.65 -2.67 -5.33
N PHE A 12 -10.19 -1.51 -5.70
CA PHE A 12 -10.57 -0.45 -4.78
C PHE A 12 -12.02 -0.02 -5.01
N VAL A 13 -12.72 0.28 -3.92
CA VAL A 13 -14.04 0.92 -3.88
C VAL A 13 -13.92 2.27 -3.20
N ASP A 14 -14.95 3.10 -3.32
CA ASP A 14 -15.05 4.30 -2.50
C ASP A 14 -15.16 3.89 -1.03
N GLY A 15 -14.35 4.55 -0.19
CA GLY A 15 -14.35 4.31 1.24
C GLY A 15 -15.44 5.07 1.98
N VAL A 16 -15.44 4.93 3.29
CA VAL A 16 -16.34 5.68 4.18
C VAL A 16 -15.96 7.16 4.20
N TRP A 17 -16.95 8.02 4.38
CA TRP A 17 -16.74 9.44 4.65
C TRP A 17 -16.17 9.65 6.06
N TRP A 18 -15.10 10.43 6.13
CA TRP A 18 -14.41 10.80 7.35
C TRP A 18 -14.54 12.30 7.58
N PRO A 19 -14.69 12.74 8.85
CA PRO A 19 -14.71 14.15 9.18
C PRO A 19 -13.35 14.80 8.87
N MET A 20 -13.35 16.08 8.56
CA MET A 20 -12.12 16.85 8.30
C MET A 20 -11.16 16.93 9.51
N THR A 21 -11.63 16.61 10.72
CA THR A 21 -10.80 16.44 11.92
C THR A 21 -9.83 15.25 11.83
N GLN A 22 -10.12 14.28 10.97
CA GLN A 22 -9.23 13.16 10.69
C GLN A 22 -8.48 13.42 9.40
N ASN A 23 -7.16 13.31 9.44
CA ASN A 23 -6.33 13.53 8.26
C ASN A 23 -6.09 12.25 7.47
N PRO A 24 -6.04 12.32 6.12
CA PRO A 24 -5.67 11.17 5.33
C PRO A 24 -4.25 10.67 5.62
N PHE A 25 -4.09 9.36 5.71
CA PHE A 25 -2.79 8.73 5.95
C PHE A 25 -1.84 8.82 4.74
N HIS A 26 -2.38 8.75 3.51
CA HIS A 26 -1.60 8.74 2.29
C HIS A 26 -1.73 10.06 1.53
N ASN A 27 -0.67 10.53 0.88
CA ASN A 27 -0.82 11.59 -0.12
C ASN A 27 -1.60 11.07 -1.32
N GLY A 28 -2.44 11.89 -1.91
CA GLY A 28 -3.27 11.44 -3.02
C GLY A 28 -4.39 12.39 -3.36
N ARG A 29 -5.20 11.98 -4.34
CA ARG A 29 -6.51 12.57 -4.57
C ARG A 29 -7.54 11.84 -3.72
N TYR A 30 -8.42 12.62 -3.14
CA TYR A 30 -9.51 12.21 -2.28
C TYR A 30 -10.76 12.92 -2.74
N GLN A 31 -11.90 12.26 -2.61
CA GLN A 31 -13.17 12.94 -2.76
C GLN A 31 -13.45 13.71 -1.47
N VAL A 32 -13.84 14.97 -1.60
CA VAL A 32 -14.20 15.84 -0.51
C VAL A 32 -15.62 16.32 -0.78
N GLN A 33 -16.49 16.15 0.20
CA GLN A 33 -17.78 16.81 0.19
C GLN A 33 -17.61 18.19 0.81
N VAL A 34 -17.93 19.22 0.05
CA VAL A 34 -17.98 20.60 0.53
C VAL A 34 -19.28 20.84 1.30
N LYS A 35 -19.32 21.88 2.12
CA LYS A 35 -20.49 22.25 2.94
C LYS A 35 -21.75 22.55 2.10
N SER A 36 -21.60 22.92 0.82
CA SER A 36 -22.72 23.06 -0.13
C SER A 36 -23.35 21.72 -0.53
N GLY A 37 -22.67 20.59 -0.28
CA GLY A 37 -23.12 19.25 -0.64
C GLY A 37 -22.38 18.66 -1.85
N ASP A 38 -21.69 19.47 -2.65
CA ASP A 38 -20.97 19.02 -3.83
C ASP A 38 -19.78 18.12 -3.48
N ILE A 39 -19.46 17.17 -4.37
CA ILE A 39 -18.30 16.29 -4.23
C ILE A 39 -17.23 16.71 -5.23
N ILE A 40 -16.07 17.08 -4.73
CA ILE A 40 -14.92 17.49 -5.53
C ILE A 40 -13.69 16.61 -5.26
N ASP A 41 -12.82 16.45 -6.25
CA ASP A 41 -11.54 15.77 -6.09
C ASP A 41 -10.47 16.74 -5.58
N VAL A 42 -10.01 16.53 -4.35
CA VAL A 42 -9.02 17.38 -3.68
C VAL A 42 -7.75 16.59 -3.43
N ARG A 43 -6.61 17.27 -3.51
CA ARG A 43 -5.30 16.65 -3.26
C ARG A 43 -4.86 16.86 -1.81
N TRP A 44 -4.52 15.77 -1.13
CA TRP A 44 -3.78 15.78 0.14
C TRP A 44 -2.29 15.57 -0.14
N LYS A 45 -1.44 16.48 0.34
CA LYS A 45 0.02 16.41 0.19
C LYS A 45 0.71 16.99 1.42
N ASN A 46 1.74 16.30 1.91
CA ASN A 46 2.58 16.80 3.02
C ASN A 46 1.79 17.19 4.27
N GLY A 47 0.77 16.41 4.61
CA GLY A 47 -0.04 16.67 5.80
C GLY A 47 -1.01 17.84 5.64
N LYS A 48 -1.26 18.30 4.40
CA LYS A 48 -2.12 19.46 4.11
C LYS A 48 -3.04 19.19 2.93
N TRP A 49 -4.27 19.70 3.03
CA TRP A 49 -5.22 19.75 1.93
C TRP A 49 -4.86 20.89 0.98
N LYS A 50 -4.96 20.67 -0.33
CA LYS A 50 -4.88 21.74 -1.33
C LYS A 50 -6.27 22.21 -1.71
N GLY A 51 -6.73 23.33 -1.14
CA GLY A 51 -8.00 23.97 -1.47
C GLY A 51 -8.58 24.75 -0.29
N PRO A 52 -9.81 25.29 -0.44
CA PRO A 52 -10.48 26.06 0.61
C PRO A 52 -10.99 25.15 1.74
N ILE A 53 -10.12 24.83 2.70
CA ILE A 53 -10.39 23.86 3.79
C ILE A 53 -11.64 24.21 4.59
N ASP A 54 -11.91 25.50 4.80
CA ASP A 54 -13.09 25.96 5.57
C ASP A 54 -14.42 25.62 4.89
N SER A 55 -14.40 25.37 3.58
CA SER A 55 -15.56 24.90 2.82
C SER A 55 -15.74 23.38 2.88
N PHE A 56 -14.78 22.62 3.41
CA PHE A 56 -14.79 21.16 3.40
C PHE A 56 -15.56 20.63 4.62
N ALA A 57 -16.47 19.69 4.40
CA ALA A 57 -17.26 19.06 5.45
C ALA A 57 -16.70 17.67 5.83
N GLN A 58 -16.45 16.84 4.82
CA GLN A 58 -15.93 15.48 5.00
C GLN A 58 -15.15 15.03 3.77
N TRP A 59 -14.30 14.01 3.93
CA TRP A 59 -13.51 13.44 2.85
C TRP A 59 -13.60 11.92 2.85
N ARG A 60 -13.45 11.28 1.70
CA ARG A 60 -13.31 9.83 1.60
C ARG A 60 -12.15 9.45 0.69
N GLY A 61 -11.43 8.44 1.14
CA GLY A 61 -10.41 7.77 0.34
C GLY A 61 -11.00 6.65 -0.50
N ARG A 62 -10.11 5.93 -1.19
CA ARG A 62 -10.45 4.62 -1.76
C ARG A 62 -10.06 3.52 -0.78
N GLU A 63 -10.97 2.59 -0.55
CA GLU A 63 -10.77 1.40 0.25
C GLU A 63 -10.54 0.17 -0.63
N LEU A 64 -9.92 -0.88 -0.10
CA LEU A 64 -9.78 -2.13 -0.83
C LEU A 64 -11.13 -2.84 -0.89
N ALA A 65 -11.60 -3.16 -2.09
CA ALA A 65 -12.92 -3.74 -2.34
C ALA A 65 -13.17 -5.06 -1.61
N ASP A 66 -12.11 -5.85 -1.39
CA ASP A 66 -12.19 -7.16 -0.74
C ASP A 66 -11.42 -7.17 0.60
N ILE A 67 -12.07 -6.65 1.65
CA ILE A 67 -11.61 -6.83 3.04
C ILE A 67 -11.75 -8.30 3.50
N THR A 68 -12.36 -9.19 2.72
CA THR A 68 -12.57 -10.60 3.11
C THR A 68 -11.44 -11.53 2.66
N THR A 69 -10.77 -11.30 1.53
CA THR A 69 -9.79 -12.25 0.94
C THR A 69 -8.34 -12.09 1.40
N HIS A 70 -8.12 -11.85 2.70
CA HIS A 70 -6.77 -11.78 3.28
C HIS A 70 -6.03 -13.14 3.23
N LYS A 71 -6.76 -14.26 3.31
CA LYS A 71 -6.20 -15.62 3.28
C LYS A 71 -5.42 -15.89 1.98
N PRO A 72 -5.98 -15.67 0.77
CA PRO A 72 -5.23 -15.77 -0.48
C PRO A 72 -3.94 -14.94 -0.54
N HIS A 73 -3.99 -13.68 -0.09
CA HIS A 73 -2.80 -12.79 -0.12
C HIS A 73 -1.73 -13.25 0.87
N ARG A 74 -2.13 -13.67 2.08
CA ARG A 74 -1.22 -14.24 3.06
C ARG A 74 -0.59 -15.53 2.55
N ARG A 75 -1.37 -16.41 1.91
CA ARG A 75 -0.86 -17.64 1.28
C ARG A 75 0.18 -17.32 0.20
N LYS A 76 -0.12 -16.39 -0.71
CA LYS A 76 0.80 -15.94 -1.77
C LYS A 76 2.11 -15.39 -1.20
N MET A 77 2.03 -14.55 -0.18
CA MET A 77 3.22 -14.03 0.52
C MET A 77 4.02 -15.16 1.21
N ASN A 78 3.34 -16.12 1.83
CA ASN A 78 3.99 -17.25 2.47
C ASN A 78 4.72 -18.17 1.48
N LEU A 79 4.18 -18.32 0.27
CA LEU A 79 4.74 -19.16 -0.81
C LEU A 79 5.83 -18.47 -1.64
N TYR A 80 6.31 -17.29 -1.22
CA TYR A 80 7.26 -16.46 -1.98
C TYR A 80 8.36 -17.25 -2.69
N HIS A 81 9.15 -18.09 -2.00
CA HIS A 81 10.23 -18.89 -2.62
C HIS A 81 9.80 -20.22 -3.25
N ILE A 82 8.59 -20.70 -2.98
CA ILE A 82 8.06 -21.91 -3.65
C ILE A 82 7.60 -21.56 -5.08
N SER A 83 7.35 -20.28 -5.33
CA SER A 83 6.96 -19.77 -6.64
C SER A 83 8.19 -19.36 -7.46
N LYS A 84 8.22 -19.67 -8.77
CA LYS A 84 9.30 -19.21 -9.69
C LYS A 84 9.53 -17.69 -9.54
N PRO A 85 10.74 -17.16 -9.82
CA PRO A 85 11.04 -15.72 -9.71
C PRO A 85 10.01 -14.80 -10.41
N GLU A 86 9.49 -15.20 -11.56
CA GLU A 86 8.42 -14.50 -12.29
C GLU A 86 7.11 -14.35 -11.48
N LYS A 87 6.86 -15.27 -10.54
CA LYS A 87 5.68 -15.29 -9.67
C LYS A 87 5.88 -14.48 -8.37
N TYR A 88 7.08 -13.95 -8.11
CA TYR A 88 7.32 -13.05 -6.98
C TYR A 88 6.48 -11.78 -7.04
N ALA A 89 6.10 -11.33 -8.24
CA ALA A 89 5.17 -10.21 -8.44
C ALA A 89 3.83 -10.42 -7.70
N ILE A 90 3.34 -11.66 -7.61
CA ILE A 90 2.11 -12.00 -6.91
C ILE A 90 2.31 -11.91 -5.39
N ALA A 91 3.47 -12.31 -4.88
CA ALA A 91 3.82 -12.21 -3.47
C ALA A 91 4.02 -10.73 -3.05
N ALA A 92 4.71 -9.94 -3.87
CA ALA A 92 4.86 -8.49 -3.67
C ALA A 92 3.49 -7.78 -3.65
N LYS A 93 2.60 -8.10 -4.60
CA LYS A 93 1.22 -7.59 -4.61
C LYS A 93 0.45 -8.02 -3.35
N GLY A 94 0.62 -9.26 -2.90
CA GLY A 94 0.03 -9.74 -1.65
C GLY A 94 0.50 -8.94 -0.43
N ALA A 95 1.80 -8.70 -0.31
CA ALA A 95 2.39 -7.89 0.76
C ALA A 95 1.88 -6.44 0.72
N TRP A 96 1.86 -5.81 -0.46
CA TRP A 96 1.33 -4.45 -0.63
C TRP A 96 -0.14 -4.32 -0.21
N LEU A 97 -0.98 -5.29 -0.58
CA LEU A 97 -2.40 -5.30 -0.18
C LEU A 97 -2.57 -5.49 1.33
N LEU A 98 -1.76 -6.37 1.95
CA LEU A 98 -1.74 -6.54 3.39
C LEU A 98 -1.26 -5.26 4.11
N ALA A 99 -0.33 -4.51 3.52
CA ALA A 99 0.14 -3.23 4.05
C ALA A 99 -0.96 -2.18 4.05
N ARG A 100 -1.61 -1.95 2.90
CA ARG A 100 -2.75 -1.02 2.74
C ARG A 100 -3.90 -1.35 3.69
N ARG A 101 -4.22 -2.63 3.86
CA ARG A 101 -5.22 -3.07 4.84
C ARG A 101 -4.79 -2.75 6.27
N ALA A 102 -3.54 -3.03 6.63
CA ALA A 102 -3.03 -2.72 7.97
C ALA A 102 -3.07 -1.21 8.26
N VAL A 103 -2.85 -0.35 7.26
CA VAL A 103 -3.08 1.11 7.40
C VAL A 103 -4.55 1.40 7.71
N GLY A 104 -5.49 0.85 6.94
CA GLY A 104 -6.93 1.03 7.18
C GLY A 104 -7.38 0.56 8.58
N MET A 105 -6.75 -0.49 9.10
CA MET A 105 -7.02 -1.00 10.46
C MET A 105 -6.21 -0.30 11.56
N LYS A 106 -5.51 0.81 11.26
CA LYS A 106 -4.63 1.56 12.20
C LYS A 106 -3.54 0.69 12.86
N ARG A 107 -3.06 -0.35 12.16
CA ARG A 107 -1.96 -1.24 12.62
C ARG A 107 -0.64 -0.85 11.96
N SER A 108 -0.14 0.33 12.30
CA SER A 108 0.98 0.99 11.60
C SER A 108 2.26 0.16 11.54
N GLY A 109 2.66 -0.52 12.62
CA GLY A 109 3.82 -1.43 12.61
C GLY A 109 3.63 -2.61 11.63
N SER A 110 2.44 -3.22 11.60
CA SER A 110 2.15 -4.28 10.62
C SER A 110 2.18 -3.75 9.18
N ALA A 111 1.65 -2.56 8.93
CA ALA A 111 1.68 -1.92 7.63
C ALA A 111 3.12 -1.68 7.16
N TYR A 112 3.95 -1.10 8.03
CA TYR A 112 5.36 -0.84 7.75
C TYR A 112 6.13 -2.11 7.40
N LYS A 113 5.98 -3.18 8.20
CA LYS A 113 6.58 -4.49 7.90
C LYS A 113 6.18 -5.01 6.51
N TYR A 114 4.89 -4.98 6.17
CA TYR A 114 4.44 -5.49 4.86
C TYR A 114 4.90 -4.62 3.69
N TYR A 115 4.99 -3.30 3.88
CA TYR A 115 5.58 -2.41 2.89
C TYR A 115 7.06 -2.71 2.65
N LEU A 116 7.84 -2.98 3.71
CA LEU A 116 9.24 -3.39 3.57
C LEU A 116 9.39 -4.70 2.80
N VAL A 117 8.52 -5.69 3.06
CA VAL A 117 8.50 -6.95 2.31
C VAL A 117 8.15 -6.69 0.84
N ALA A 118 7.11 -5.90 0.55
CA ALA A 118 6.71 -5.57 -0.82
C ALA A 118 7.84 -4.84 -1.58
N HIS A 119 8.49 -3.87 -0.93
CA HIS A 119 9.61 -3.12 -1.49
C HIS A 119 10.81 -4.02 -1.79
N ALA A 120 11.15 -4.92 -0.86
CA ALA A 120 12.28 -5.83 -1.03
C ALA A 120 12.05 -6.86 -2.15
N ILE A 121 10.80 -7.30 -2.37
CA ILE A 121 10.48 -8.25 -3.45
C ILE A 121 10.37 -7.56 -4.81
N ALA A 122 9.73 -6.38 -4.87
CA ALA A 122 9.56 -5.61 -6.09
C ALA A 122 9.49 -4.11 -5.78
N ASN A 123 10.64 -3.43 -5.79
CA ASN A 123 10.74 -2.01 -5.45
C ASN A 123 9.78 -1.14 -6.31
N GLN A 124 9.65 -1.46 -7.60
CA GLN A 124 8.76 -0.75 -8.52
C GLN A 124 7.26 -0.90 -8.19
N SER A 125 6.88 -1.86 -7.34
CA SER A 125 5.47 -2.11 -7.01
C SER A 125 4.86 -1.07 -6.06
N LEU A 126 5.69 -0.31 -5.35
CA LEU A 126 5.20 0.73 -4.44
C LEU A 126 4.93 2.04 -5.18
N LYS A 127 3.69 2.53 -5.04
CA LYS A 127 3.31 3.84 -5.58
C LYS A 127 3.96 4.95 -4.75
N ARG A 128 4.07 6.14 -5.33
CA ARG A 128 4.59 7.34 -4.66
C ARG A 128 3.99 7.56 -3.26
N ALA A 129 2.67 7.44 -3.14
CA ALA A 129 1.95 7.60 -1.88
C ALA A 129 2.31 6.56 -0.79
N ASP A 130 2.72 5.36 -1.20
CA ASP A 130 3.19 4.31 -0.29
C ASP A 130 4.61 4.62 0.20
N LYS A 131 5.49 5.03 -0.73
CA LYS A 131 6.86 5.47 -0.41
C LYS A 131 6.85 6.64 0.57
N GLU A 132 6.02 7.65 0.31
CA GLU A 132 5.88 8.81 1.20
C GLU A 132 5.31 8.42 2.58
N TRP A 133 4.40 7.44 2.65
CA TRP A 133 3.89 6.92 3.92
C TRP A 133 4.99 6.22 4.72
N ILE A 134 5.81 5.39 4.07
CA ILE A 134 6.94 4.69 4.68
C ILE A 134 7.94 5.69 5.26
N GLU A 135 8.28 6.74 4.52
CA GLU A 135 9.22 7.76 5.01
C GLU A 135 8.66 8.53 6.20
N ARG A 136 7.39 8.94 6.16
CA ARG A 136 6.73 9.56 7.34
C ARG A 136 6.69 8.63 8.54
N PHE A 137 6.41 7.34 8.32
CA PHE A 137 6.38 6.37 9.40
C PHE A 137 7.73 6.28 10.10
N LYS A 138 8.83 6.26 9.33
CA LYS A 138 10.20 6.22 9.85
C LYS A 138 10.63 7.52 10.54
N GLN A 139 10.24 8.67 9.99
CA GLN A 139 10.64 9.99 10.50
C GLN A 139 9.86 10.42 11.74
N ASN A 140 8.75 9.73 12.07
CA ASN A 140 7.98 10.03 13.27
C ASN A 140 8.67 9.43 14.51
N PRO A 141 9.14 10.25 15.48
CA PRO A 141 9.86 9.76 16.66
C PRO A 141 9.06 8.74 17.48
N VAL A 142 7.73 8.85 17.50
CA VAL A 142 6.85 7.90 18.22
C VAL A 142 6.97 6.47 17.70
N ASN A 143 7.44 6.29 16.46
CA ASN A 143 7.55 4.99 15.82
C ASN A 143 8.96 4.39 15.84
N GLU A 144 9.97 5.05 16.43
CA GLU A 144 11.38 4.63 16.33
C GLU A 144 11.59 3.17 16.77
N SER A 145 11.06 2.80 17.94
CA SER A 145 11.12 1.42 18.44
C SER A 145 10.42 0.41 17.51
N LEU A 146 9.29 0.81 16.91
CA LEU A 146 8.57 -0.01 15.94
C LEU A 146 9.36 -0.19 14.64
N VAL A 147 10.08 0.84 14.19
CA VAL A 147 10.87 0.79 12.96
C VAL A 147 11.90 -0.33 13.05
N GLU A 148 12.70 -0.34 14.12
CA GLU A 148 13.74 -1.35 14.33
C GLU A 148 13.15 -2.75 14.55
N GLU A 149 12.10 -2.86 15.37
CA GLU A 149 11.43 -4.14 15.61
C GLU A 149 10.88 -4.74 14.30
N GLN A 150 10.26 -3.91 13.45
CA GLN A 150 9.73 -4.38 12.17
C GLN A 150 10.83 -4.72 11.17
N ARG A 151 11.93 -3.97 11.12
CA ARG A 151 13.10 -4.32 10.28
C ARG A 151 13.63 -5.70 10.65
N ALA A 152 13.85 -5.96 11.94
CA ALA A 152 14.28 -7.28 12.43
C ALA A 152 13.28 -8.40 12.07
N LYS A 153 11.97 -8.13 12.12
CA LYS A 153 10.93 -9.09 11.66
C LYS A 153 11.01 -9.36 10.16
N VAL A 154 11.32 -8.37 9.34
CA VAL A 154 11.52 -8.51 7.89
C VAL A 154 12.77 -9.32 7.59
N ASP A 155 13.86 -9.08 8.29
CA ASP A 155 15.10 -9.85 8.11
C ASP A 155 14.90 -11.31 8.48
N ARG A 156 14.22 -11.58 9.61
CA ARG A 156 13.81 -12.95 9.97
C ARG A 156 12.89 -13.57 8.91
N PHE A 157 11.98 -12.79 8.33
CA PHE A 157 11.07 -13.28 7.27
C PHE A 157 11.84 -13.78 6.05
N PHE A 158 12.86 -13.04 5.61
CA PHE A 158 13.69 -13.41 4.47
C PHE A 158 14.70 -14.50 4.81
N LYS A 159 15.36 -14.45 5.99
CA LYS A 159 16.30 -15.49 6.44
C LYS A 159 15.64 -16.87 6.47
N LYS A 160 14.40 -16.96 7.01
CA LYS A 160 13.62 -18.21 7.05
C LYS A 160 13.21 -18.75 5.69
N ARG A 161 13.42 -17.99 4.61
CA ARG A 161 12.97 -18.37 3.26
C ARG A 161 14.12 -18.47 2.27
N GLY A 162 15.38 -18.48 2.69
CA GLY A 162 16.51 -18.58 1.77
C GLY A 162 16.99 -17.23 1.23
N GLY A 163 16.64 -16.13 1.91
CA GLY A 163 17.20 -14.81 1.66
C GLY A 163 16.25 -13.83 0.97
N ARG A 164 16.73 -12.58 0.88
CA ARG A 164 16.09 -11.53 0.08
C ARG A 164 16.26 -11.90 -1.40
N PRO A 165 15.28 -11.58 -2.26
CA PRO A 165 15.48 -11.77 -3.68
C PRO A 165 16.61 -10.84 -4.12
N PRO A 166 17.42 -11.24 -5.12
CA PRO A 166 18.38 -10.32 -5.70
C PRO A 166 17.61 -9.07 -6.12
N ALA A 167 18.07 -7.89 -5.69
CA ALA A 167 17.49 -6.64 -6.18
C ALA A 167 17.53 -6.76 -7.69
N ALA A 168 16.36 -6.73 -8.34
CA ALA A 168 16.31 -6.86 -9.79
C ALA A 168 17.22 -5.78 -10.36
N SER A 169 18.42 -6.20 -10.78
CA SER A 169 19.26 -5.46 -11.70
C SER A 169 18.31 -5.21 -12.86
N ILE A 170 17.87 -3.98 -13.02
CA ILE A 170 17.31 -3.57 -14.29
C ILE A 170 18.53 -3.58 -15.20
N GLU A 171 18.88 -4.75 -15.74
CA GLU A 171 19.55 -4.80 -17.03
C GLU A 171 18.55 -4.18 -18.00
N LEU A 172 18.63 -2.85 -18.13
CA LEU A 172 18.29 -2.21 -19.38
C LEU A 172 19.06 -2.98 -20.43
N GLY A 173 18.32 -3.67 -21.31
CA GLY A 173 18.89 -4.55 -22.28
C GLY A 173 20.12 -3.93 -22.92
N ALA A 174 21.21 -4.69 -22.88
CA ALA A 174 22.17 -4.67 -23.97
C ALA A 174 21.39 -4.99 -25.25
N ILE A 175 20.86 -3.94 -25.88
CA ILE A 175 20.41 -3.96 -27.27
C ILE A 175 21.41 -3.11 -28.03
N GLY A 176 22.30 -3.80 -28.75
CA GLY A 176 22.96 -3.30 -29.95
C GLY A 176 24.22 -2.47 -29.73
N ARG A 177 25.38 -3.10 -29.97
CA ARG A 177 26.05 -2.98 -31.26
C ARG A 177 26.62 -4.32 -31.68
#